data_AF-A0A852WRN9-F1
#
_entry.id   AF-A0A852WRN9-F1
#
_cell.length_a   1.000
_cell.length_b   1.000
_cell.length_c   1.000
_cell.angle_alpha   90.00
_cell.angle_beta   90.00
_cell.angle_gamma   90.00
#
_symmetry.space_group_name_H-M   'P 1'
#
loop_
_entity.id
_entity.type
_entity.pdbx_description
1 polymer ?
#
loop_
_entity_poly.entity_id
_entity_poly.type
_entity_poly.pdbx_seq_one_letter_code
_entity_poly.pdbx_strand_id
1 'polypeptide(L)'
;MEFGTVIETIGEVIDFVGVLAIVVGVVYASLDAGLRGIRGKSPIYDRFRRVLGRAILLGLELLVAADIIKTVAVTPTLDSVLVLAIIVLIRTFLSWSLELEVSGRWPWQKRSTTADEPPLVQTEAG
;
A
#
# COMPACT_ATOMS: atom_id res chain seq x y z
N MET A 1 -30.82 9.00 -12.09
CA MET A 1 -30.58 8.88 -10.63
C MET A 1 -30.01 7.52 -10.23
N GLU A 2 -30.07 6.45 -11.04
CA GLU A 2 -29.49 5.14 -10.65
C GLU A 2 -27.96 5.02 -10.81
N PHE A 3 -27.35 5.68 -11.80
CA PHE A 3 -25.91 5.49 -12.07
C PHE A 3 -24.98 5.93 -10.91
N GLY A 4 -25.29 7.04 -10.24
CA GLY A 4 -24.47 7.53 -9.12
C GLY A 4 -24.46 6.55 -7.94
N THR A 5 -25.65 6.04 -7.57
CA THR A 5 -25.81 5.09 -6.46
C THR A 5 -25.10 3.76 -6.73
N VAL A 6 -25.09 3.28 -7.99
CA VAL A 6 -24.35 2.07 -8.37
C VAL A 6 -22.84 2.27 -8.22
N ILE A 7 -22.31 3.39 -8.70
CA ILE A 7 -20.87 3.69 -8.62
C ILE A 7 -20.43 3.87 -7.16
N GLU A 8 -21.24 4.56 -6.35
CA GLU A 8 -21.01 4.74 -4.91
C GLU A 8 -20.97 3.39 -4.18
N THR A 9 -21.94 2.52 -4.42
CA THR A 9 -22.00 1.17 -3.83
C THR A 9 -20.78 0.35 -4.21
N ILE A 10 -20.35 0.39 -5.48
CA ILE A 10 -19.14 -0.31 -5.94
C ILE A 10 -17.90 0.23 -5.23
N GLY A 11 -17.78 1.56 -5.09
CA GLY A 11 -16.69 2.21 -4.38
C GLY A 11 -16.62 1.77 -2.91
N GLU A 12 -17.75 1.70 -2.22
CA GLU A 12 -17.85 1.26 -0.83
C GLU A 12 -17.50 -0.23 -0.66
N VAL A 13 -17.95 -1.10 -1.57
CA VAL A 13 -17.60 -2.52 -1.56
C VAL A 13 -16.10 -2.72 -1.76
N ILE A 14 -15.47 -2.02 -2.71
CA ILE A 14 -14.04 -2.15 -2.97
C ILE A 14 -13.23 -1.62 -1.77
N ASP A 15 -13.66 -0.51 -1.18
CA ASP A 15 -13.07 0.05 0.04
C ASP A 15 -13.11 -0.96 1.18
N PHE A 16 -14.27 -1.57 1.43
CA PHE A 16 -14.45 -2.62 2.43
C PHE A 16 -13.54 -3.83 2.17
N VAL A 17 -13.47 -4.30 0.92
CA VAL A 17 -12.60 -5.43 0.54
C VAL A 17 -11.13 -5.07 0.74
N GLY A 18 -10.71 -3.84 0.43
CA GLY A 18 -9.36 -3.35 0.67
C GLY A 18 -8.99 -3.36 2.16
N VAL A 19 -9.85 -2.77 3.01
CA VAL A 19 -9.66 -2.79 4.47
C VAL A 19 -9.62 -4.23 4.99
N LEU A 20 -10.55 -5.08 4.54
CA LEU A 20 -10.62 -6.47 4.95
C LEU A 20 -9.34 -7.24 4.60
N ALA A 21 -8.78 -7.03 3.40
CA ALA A 21 -7.53 -7.65 2.97
C ALA A 21 -6.35 -7.27 3.90
N ILE A 22 -6.26 -5.99 4.30
CA ILE A 22 -5.25 -5.52 5.26
C ILE A 22 -5.42 -6.23 6.60
N VAL A 23 -6.64 -6.19 7.16
CA VAL A 23 -6.94 -6.76 8.48
C VAL A 23 -6.64 -8.26 8.50
N VAL A 24 -7.12 -9.01 7.50
CA VAL A 24 -6.87 -10.45 7.38
C VAL A 24 -5.37 -10.74 7.29
N GLY A 25 -4.63 -9.97 6.50
CA GLY A 25 -3.20 -10.16 6.36
C GLY A 25 -2.41 -9.84 7.63
N VAL A 26 -2.80 -8.80 8.38
CA VAL A 26 -2.22 -8.45 9.69
C VAL A 26 -2.47 -9.58 10.71
N VAL A 27 -3.70 -10.05 10.80
CA VAL A 27 -4.08 -11.15 11.71
C VAL A 27 -3.30 -12.42 11.35
N TYR A 28 -3.27 -12.79 10.06
CA TYR A 28 -2.54 -13.96 9.59
C TYR A 28 -1.04 -13.85 9.87
N ALA A 29 -0.41 -12.70 9.60
CA ALA A 29 1.00 -12.47 9.88
C ALA A 29 1.30 -12.63 11.38
N SER A 30 0.44 -12.07 12.23
CA SER A 30 0.59 -12.12 13.69
C SER A 30 0.45 -13.55 14.23
N LEU A 31 -0.53 -14.31 13.74
CA LEU A 31 -0.73 -15.71 14.11
C LEU A 31 0.43 -16.59 13.65
N ASP A 32 0.89 -16.46 12.40
CA ASP A 32 2.04 -17.22 11.88
C ASP A 32 3.32 -16.91 12.68
N ALA A 33 3.54 -15.64 13.03
CA ALA A 33 4.68 -15.23 13.85
C ALA A 33 4.60 -15.80 15.28
N GLY A 34 3.44 -15.72 15.94
CA GLY A 34 3.24 -16.26 17.28
C GLY A 34 3.42 -17.78 17.33
N LEU A 35 2.82 -18.52 16.39
CA LEU A 35 2.95 -19.97 16.29
C LEU A 35 4.40 -20.40 16.02
N ARG A 36 5.16 -19.64 15.23
CA ARG A 36 6.59 -19.91 14.98
C ARG A 36 7.47 -19.58 16.17
N GLY A 37 7.14 -18.51 16.91
CA GLY A 37 7.81 -18.15 18.16
C GLY A 37 7.73 -19.28 19.17
N ILE A 38 6.54 -19.84 19.38
CA ILE A 38 6.33 -20.99 20.28
C ILE A 38 7.11 -22.22 19.79
N ARG A 39 7.26 -22.40 18.47
CA ARG A 39 7.96 -23.53 17.85
C ARG A 39 9.48 -23.31 17.66
N GLY A 40 10.04 -22.19 18.10
CA GLY A 40 11.47 -21.88 18.00
C GLY A 40 12.02 -21.74 16.57
N LYS A 41 11.18 -21.46 15.56
CA LYS A 41 11.59 -21.40 14.14
C LYS A 41 12.02 -19.99 13.75
N SER A 42 13.32 -19.75 13.53
CA SER A 42 13.88 -18.51 12.97
C SER A 42 14.02 -18.59 11.44
N PRO A 43 13.85 -17.48 10.67
CA PRO A 43 13.59 -16.10 11.08
C PRO A 43 12.09 -15.74 11.11
N ILE A 44 11.63 -15.28 12.28
CA ILE A 44 10.23 -14.89 12.53
C ILE A 44 9.97 -13.48 11.98
N TYR A 45 10.87 -12.53 12.29
CA TYR A 45 10.70 -11.12 11.98
C TYR A 45 10.64 -10.85 10.47
N ASP A 46 11.57 -11.39 9.68
CA ASP A 46 11.60 -11.16 8.23
C ASP A 46 10.38 -11.76 7.52
N ARG A 47 9.88 -12.88 8.03
CA ARG A 47 8.67 -13.51 7.50
C ARG A 47 7.44 -12.68 7.82
N PHE A 48 7.29 -12.28 9.08
CA PHE A 48 6.23 -11.38 9.52
C PHE A 48 6.20 -10.10 8.67
N ARG A 49 7.35 -9.44 8.51
CA ARG A 49 7.45 -8.18 7.75
C ARG A 49 7.12 -8.35 6.26
N ARG A 50 7.50 -9.48 5.65
CA ARG A 50 7.12 -9.81 4.26
C ARG A 50 5.61 -10.03 4.08
N VAL A 51 4.99 -10.79 4.98
CA VAL A 51 3.56 -11.10 4.91
C VAL A 51 2.75 -9.83 5.16
N LEU A 52 3.10 -9.09 6.21
CA LEU A 52 2.49 -7.81 6.55
C LEU A 52 2.62 -6.80 5.40
N GLY A 53 3.81 -6.63 4.85
CA GLY A 53 4.05 -5.71 3.74
C GLY A 53 3.25 -6.06 2.49
N ARG A 54 3.15 -7.35 2.14
CA ARG A 54 2.31 -7.82 1.01
C ARG A 54 0.83 -7.55 1.24
N ALA A 55 0.32 -7.78 2.44
CA ALA A 55 -1.07 -7.54 2.77
C ALA A 55 -1.44 -6.05 2.72
N ILE A 56 -0.56 -5.19 3.26
CA ILE A 56 -0.74 -3.74 3.21
C ILE A 56 -0.72 -3.26 1.76
N LEU A 57 0.25 -3.70 0.95
CA LEU A 57 0.36 -3.29 -0.45
C LEU A 57 -0.87 -3.69 -1.26
N LEU A 58 -1.37 -4.91 -1.10
CA LEU A 58 -2.60 -5.38 -1.74
C LEU A 58 -3.81 -4.54 -1.31
N GLY A 59 -3.93 -4.26 -0.01
CA GLY A 59 -4.98 -3.42 0.52
C GLY A 59 -4.93 -2.01 -0.03
N LEU A 60 -3.75 -1.42 -0.13
CA LEU A 60 -3.54 -0.09 -0.71
C LEU A 60 -3.90 -0.05 -2.20
N GLU A 61 -3.60 -1.10 -2.99
CA GLU A 61 -4.03 -1.18 -4.39
C GLU A 61 -5.56 -1.14 -4.53
N LEU A 62 -6.27 -1.88 -3.67
CA LEU A 62 -7.74 -1.91 -3.62
C LEU A 62 -8.34 -0.59 -3.14
N LEU A 63 -7.77 -0.04 -2.07
CA LEU A 63 -8.17 1.27 -1.55
C LEU A 63 -7.99 2.32 -2.65
N VAL A 64 -6.80 2.45 -3.26
CA VAL A 64 -6.55 3.42 -4.34
C VAL A 64 -7.65 3.37 -5.41
N ALA A 65 -8.03 2.16 -5.88
CA ALA A 65 -9.12 1.98 -6.83
C ALA A 65 -10.49 2.49 -6.30
N ALA A 66 -10.82 2.23 -5.03
CA ALA A 66 -12.08 2.68 -4.42
C ALA A 66 -12.26 4.21 -4.46
N ASP A 67 -11.22 5.01 -4.21
CA ASP A 67 -11.41 6.47 -4.27
C ASP A 67 -11.39 7.02 -5.67
N ILE A 68 -10.65 6.40 -6.60
CA ILE A 68 -10.79 6.78 -8.00
C ILE A 68 -12.27 6.66 -8.36
N ILE A 69 -12.92 5.55 -8.02
CA ILE A 69 -14.35 5.34 -8.28
C ILE A 69 -15.24 6.38 -7.58
N LYS A 70 -15.05 6.63 -6.27
CA LYS A 70 -15.84 7.65 -5.54
C LYS A 70 -15.67 9.05 -6.15
N THR A 71 -14.48 9.41 -6.64
CA THR A 71 -14.26 10.74 -7.23
C THR A 71 -14.96 10.95 -8.57
N VAL A 72 -15.14 9.90 -9.40
CA VAL A 72 -15.84 10.02 -10.69
C VAL A 72 -17.37 9.98 -10.56
N ALA A 73 -17.90 9.47 -9.44
CA ALA A 73 -19.33 9.24 -9.23
C ALA A 73 -20.15 10.51 -8.97
N VAL A 74 -19.50 11.60 -8.54
CA VAL A 74 -20.19 12.76 -7.97
C VAL A 74 -20.57 13.76 -9.07
N THR A 75 -21.87 14.02 -9.23
CA THR A 75 -22.35 15.19 -9.99
C THR A 75 -21.97 16.46 -9.23
N PRO A 76 -21.18 17.37 -9.82
CA PRO A 76 -20.57 18.45 -9.06
C PRO A 76 -21.63 19.46 -8.59
N THR A 77 -21.75 19.59 -7.27
CA THR A 77 -22.25 20.80 -6.60
C THR A 77 -21.12 21.35 -5.73
N LEU A 78 -21.06 22.66 -5.47
CA LEU A 78 -19.93 23.25 -4.74
C LEU A 78 -19.71 22.62 -3.34
N ASP A 79 -20.79 22.32 -2.61
CA ASP A 79 -20.70 21.68 -1.30
C ASP A 79 -20.26 20.22 -1.37
N SER A 80 -20.79 19.44 -2.32
CA SER A 80 -20.38 18.04 -2.53
C SER A 80 -18.91 17.94 -2.98
N VAL A 81 -18.46 18.87 -3.82
CA VAL A 81 -17.06 18.95 -4.28
C VAL A 81 -16.13 19.32 -3.11
N LEU A 82 -16.56 20.19 -2.19
CA LEU A 82 -15.75 20.56 -1.03
C LEU A 82 -15.52 19.38 -0.09
N VAL A 83 -16.59 18.63 0.25
CA VAL A 83 -16.49 17.44 1.10
C VAL A 83 -15.64 16.36 0.43
N LEU A 84 -15.86 16.12 -0.87
CA LEU A 84 -15.06 15.19 -1.65
C LEU A 84 -13.57 15.59 -1.67
N ALA A 85 -13.27 16.87 -1.89
CA ALA A 85 -11.90 17.37 -1.91
C ALA A 85 -11.20 17.16 -0.56
N ILE A 86 -11.90 17.37 0.56
CA ILE A 86 -11.36 17.12 1.91
C ILE A 86 -11.07 15.63 2.11
N ILE A 87 -11.98 14.73 1.73
CA ILE A 87 -11.81 13.28 1.87
C ILE A 87 -10.61 12.81 1.04
N VAL A 88 -10.51 13.24 -0.23
CA VAL A 88 -9.38 12.92 -1.12
C VAL A 88 -8.06 13.45 -0.56
N LEU A 89 -8.05 14.66 0.00
CA LEU A 89 -6.85 15.28 0.58
C LEU A 89 -6.38 14.54 1.83
N ILE A 90 -7.29 14.18 2.73
CA ILE A 90 -7.00 13.33 3.89
C ILE A 90 -6.40 12.00 3.43
N ARG A 91 -7.00 11.36 2.42
CA ARG A 91 -6.48 10.09 1.92
C ARG A 91 -5.09 10.21 1.34
N THR A 92 -4.88 11.19 0.46
CA THR A 92 -3.59 11.40 -0.19
C THR A 92 -2.50 11.61 0.87
N PHE A 93 -2.82 12.39 1.90
CA PHE A 93 -1.92 12.63 3.03
C PHE A 93 -1.64 11.37 3.86
N LEU A 94 -2.68 10.64 4.28
CA LEU A 94 -2.52 9.42 5.11
C LEU A 94 -1.80 8.30 4.36
N SER A 95 -2.17 8.06 3.09
CA SER A 95 -1.54 7.04 2.26
C SER A 95 -0.05 7.36 2.06
N TRP A 96 0.29 8.63 1.85
CA TRP A 96 1.67 9.09 1.70
C TRP A 96 2.48 9.01 3.00
N SER A 97 1.89 9.40 4.13
CA SER A 97 2.52 9.31 5.45
C SER A 97 2.86 7.87 5.82
N LEU A 98 1.93 6.92 5.57
CA LEU A 98 2.15 5.50 5.84
C LEU A 98 3.22 4.91 4.92
N GLU A 99 3.23 5.28 3.65
CA GLU A 99 4.27 4.82 2.73
C GLU A 99 5.66 5.35 3.12
N LEU A 100 5.76 6.59 3.60
CA LEU A 100 7.00 7.15 4.15
C LEU A 100 7.50 6.38 5.38
N GLU A 101 6.61 6.05 6.31
CA GLU A 101 6.97 5.28 7.52
C GLU A 101 7.41 3.85 7.18
N VAL A 102 6.68 3.18 6.29
CA VAL A 102 6.99 1.79 5.90
C VAL A 102 8.27 1.71 5.07
N SER A 103 8.49 2.67 4.19
CA SER A 103 9.59 2.68 3.23
C SER A 103 10.87 3.33 3.77
N GLY A 104 10.74 4.21 4.78
CA GLY A 104 11.83 4.99 5.38
C GLY A 104 12.50 5.98 4.42
N ARG A 105 11.89 6.24 3.27
CA ARG A 105 12.48 6.96 2.13
C ARG A 105 11.40 7.81 1.49
N TRP A 106 11.76 8.99 1.01
CA TRP A 106 10.80 9.78 0.24
C TRP A 106 10.49 9.09 -1.09
N PRO A 107 9.24 9.13 -1.59
CA PRO A 107 8.87 8.45 -2.83
C PRO A 107 9.63 8.97 -4.06
N TRP A 108 10.20 10.17 -4.00
CA TRP A 108 11.08 10.72 -5.05
C TRP A 108 12.56 10.36 -4.90
N GLN A 109 12.97 9.61 -3.87
CA GLN A 109 14.33 9.07 -3.80
C GLN A 109 14.46 7.91 -4.80
N LYS A 110 14.94 8.24 -6.01
CA LYS A 110 15.38 7.26 -7.01
C LYS A 110 16.47 6.38 -6.40
N ARG A 111 16.40 5.07 -6.65
CA ARG A 111 17.52 4.15 -6.36
C ARG A 111 18.77 4.69 -7.05
N SER A 112 19.75 5.12 -6.27
CA SER A 112 21.09 5.34 -6.77
C SER A 112 21.65 3.99 -7.20
N THR A 113 21.59 3.72 -8.50
CA THR A 113 22.32 2.62 -9.13
C THR A 113 23.79 2.97 -9.09
N THR A 114 24.45 2.70 -7.96
CA THR A 114 25.90 2.79 -7.79
C THR A 114 26.42 1.38 -7.53
N ALA A 115 26.54 0.58 -8.59
CA ALA A 115 27.32 -0.65 -8.62
C ALA A 115 27.33 -1.20 -10.06
N ASP A 116 27.94 -0.45 -10.98
CA ASP A 116 28.44 -1.03 -12.22
C ASP A 116 29.78 -0.37 -12.51
N GLU A 117 30.72 -0.57 -11.58
CA GLU A 117 32.14 -0.38 -11.84
C GLU A 117 32.73 -1.78 -11.99
N PRO A 118 32.93 -2.28 -13.23
CA PRO A 118 33.64 -3.52 -13.45
C PRO A 118 35.07 -3.33 -12.94
N PRO A 119 35.64 -4.28 -12.16
CA PRO A 119 37.04 -4.21 -11.83
C PRO A 119 37.82 -4.31 -13.13
N LEU A 120 38.56 -3.25 -13.48
CA LEU A 120 39.54 -3.29 -14.55
C LEU A 120 40.58 -4.34 -14.14
N VAL A 121 40.40 -5.55 -14.69
CA VAL A 121 41.29 -6.68 -14.55
C VAL A 121 42.67 -6.22 -15.03
N GLN A 122 43.60 -6.12 -14.08
CA GLN A 122 45.02 -6.13 -14.37
C GLN A 122 45.34 -7.47 -15.03
N THR A 123 45.55 -7.46 -16.36
CA THR A 123 46.22 -8.56 -17.04
C THR A 123 47.67 -8.16 -17.24
N GLU A 124 48.51 -8.59 -16.30
CA GLU A 124 49.90 -8.90 -16.59
C GLU A 124 49.93 -10.18 -17.43
N ALA A 125 50.48 -10.12 -18.64
CA ALA A 125 51.23 -11.19 -19.32
C ALA A 125 51.57 -10.74 -20.75
N GLY A 126 52.84 -10.43 -21.00
CA GLY A 126 53.41 -10.10 -22.31
C GLY A 126 54.86 -9.68 -22.17
#